data_AF-E6MFC2-F1
#
_entry.id   AF-E6MFC2-F1
#
_cell.length_a   1.000
_cell.length_b   1.000
_cell.length_c   1.000
_cell.angle_alpha   90.00
_cell.angle_beta   90.00
_cell.angle_gamma   90.00
#
_symmetry.space_group_name_H-M   'P 1'
#
loop_
_entity.id
_entity.type
_entity.pdbx_description
1 polymer ?
#
loop_
_entity_poly.entity_id
_entity_poly.type
_entity_poly.pdbx_seq_one_letter_code
_entity_poly.pdbx_strand_id
1 'polypeptide(L)'
;MAYKNKVYVSMDADNDLRYYYLMKAWKQSDYTSFNFYDAHDINNIYDKSEASIKAGLQERFRKTKVFVLLVGEHTKYMYKYVRWEIEQAIKRKIPCIVVNLNGKRSEDQNRCPALMRDNLAVHISFNAKILQYALENWPEFDEKCRKEGKTGAYYYKENVYEKLGMY
;
A
#
# COMPACT_ATOMS: atom_id res chain seq x y z
N MET A 1 2.77 -2.17 -24.39
CA MET A 1 2.48 -2.39 -22.95
C MET A 1 1.97 -1.08 -22.35
N ALA A 2 0.80 -1.05 -21.72
CA ALA A 2 0.41 0.15 -20.96
C ALA A 2 1.34 0.29 -19.76
N TYR A 3 2.13 1.36 -19.71
CA TYR A 3 3.05 1.63 -18.61
C TYR A 3 2.26 1.80 -17.30
N LYS A 4 2.55 0.95 -16.30
CA LYS A 4 2.00 1.05 -14.95
C LYS A 4 3.03 1.75 -14.07
N ASN A 5 2.67 2.90 -13.54
CA ASN A 5 3.54 3.68 -12.65
C ASN A 5 2.80 4.21 -11.42
N LYS A 6 1.50 3.93 -11.30
CA LYS A 6 0.66 4.49 -10.24
C LYS A 6 0.76 3.67 -8.96
N VAL A 7 0.66 4.35 -7.83
CA VAL A 7 0.55 3.75 -6.50
C VAL A 7 -0.90 3.91 -6.06
N TYR A 8 -1.52 2.80 -5.71
CA TYR A 8 -2.88 2.79 -5.17
C TYR A 8 -2.79 2.72 -3.65
N VAL A 9 -3.37 3.68 -2.94
CA VAL A 9 -3.32 3.75 -1.48
C VAL A 9 -4.71 3.40 -0.93
N SER A 10 -4.82 2.23 -0.30
CA SER A 10 -6.02 1.80 0.41
C SER A 10 -5.89 2.14 1.89
N MET A 11 -6.96 2.63 2.49
CA MET A 11 -7.03 2.93 3.92
C MET A 11 -8.47 2.95 4.41
N ASP A 12 -8.64 3.01 5.73
CA ASP A 12 -9.89 3.46 6.33
C ASP A 12 -10.08 4.96 6.06
N ALA A 13 -11.01 5.30 5.16
CA ALA A 13 -11.23 6.69 4.75
C ALA A 13 -11.85 7.56 5.85
N ASP A 14 -12.49 6.96 6.87
CA ASP A 14 -13.12 7.72 7.95
C ASP A 14 -12.11 8.08 9.03
N ASN A 15 -11.18 7.17 9.36
CA ASN A 15 -10.24 7.34 10.48
C ASN A 15 -8.81 7.67 10.04
N ASP A 16 -8.35 7.13 8.90
CA ASP A 16 -6.93 7.15 8.52
C ASP A 16 -6.62 8.10 7.35
N LEU A 17 -7.62 8.79 6.80
CA LEU A 17 -7.47 9.69 5.64
C LEU A 17 -6.41 10.79 5.83
N ARG A 18 -6.21 11.26 7.07
CA ARG A 18 -5.14 12.22 7.41
C ARG A 18 -3.74 11.72 7.06
N TYR A 19 -3.47 10.42 7.17
CA TYR A 19 -2.16 9.84 6.89
C TYR A 19 -1.88 9.81 5.40
N TYR A 20 -2.91 9.56 4.58
CA TYR A 20 -2.82 9.72 3.13
C TYR A 20 -2.56 11.17 2.72
N TYR A 21 -3.21 12.16 3.34
CA TYR A 21 -2.88 13.56 3.09
C TYR A 21 -1.46 13.91 3.52
N LEU A 22 -0.95 13.35 4.63
CA LEU A 22 0.43 13.54 5.04
C LEU A 22 1.41 12.94 4.03
N MET A 23 1.12 11.77 3.45
CA MET A 23 1.92 11.21 2.36
C MET A 23 1.99 12.16 1.16
N LYS A 24 0.86 12.80 0.81
CA LYS A 24 0.85 13.83 -0.25
C LYS A 24 1.63 15.08 0.13
N ALA A 25 1.63 15.46 1.40
CA ALA A 25 2.40 16.59 1.89
C ALA A 25 3.92 16.30 1.87
N TRP A 26 4.37 15.08 2.20
CA TRP A 26 5.79 14.70 2.09
C TRP A 26 6.35 14.89 0.68
N LYS A 27 5.53 14.67 -0.34
CA LYS A 27 5.89 14.95 -1.74
C LYS A 27 6.10 16.45 -2.01
N GLN A 28 5.42 17.32 -1.26
CA GLN A 28 5.44 18.78 -1.45
C GLN A 28 6.44 19.49 -0.54
N SER A 29 6.83 18.89 0.59
CA SER A 29 7.68 19.53 1.60
C SER A 29 9.07 18.89 1.75
N ASP A 30 10.06 19.78 1.87
CA ASP A 30 11.33 19.60 2.58
C ASP A 30 12.28 18.51 2.08
N TYR A 31 12.98 18.75 0.96
CA TYR A 31 14.23 18.04 0.57
C TYR A 31 14.19 16.48 0.60
N THR A 32 13.02 15.87 0.81
CA THR A 32 12.85 14.42 0.82
C THR A 32 12.63 13.95 -0.61
N SER A 33 13.23 12.80 -0.95
CA SER A 33 13.03 12.17 -2.26
C SER A 33 11.68 11.45 -2.39
N PHE A 34 10.77 11.62 -1.41
CA PHE A 34 9.52 10.88 -1.38
C PHE A 34 8.60 11.34 -2.51
N ASN A 35 8.26 10.42 -3.42
CA ASN A 35 7.35 10.72 -4.50
C ASN A 35 6.60 9.46 -4.95
N PHE A 36 5.29 9.60 -5.14
CA PHE A 36 4.46 8.61 -5.78
C PHE A 36 3.50 9.25 -6.78
N TYR A 37 3.13 8.47 -7.78
CA TYR A 37 2.09 8.84 -8.73
C TYR A 37 0.76 8.27 -8.24
N ASP A 38 -0.12 9.12 -7.72
CA ASP A 38 -1.35 8.68 -7.10
C ASP A 38 -2.34 8.10 -8.13
N ALA A 39 -2.88 6.91 -7.84
CA ALA A 39 -3.94 6.28 -8.64
C ALA A 39 -5.32 6.93 -8.40
N HIS A 40 -5.52 7.63 -7.29
CA HIS A 40 -6.78 8.33 -6.99
C HIS A 40 -7.00 9.55 -7.90
N ASP A 41 -5.93 10.09 -8.51
CA ASP A 41 -5.99 11.21 -9.47
C ASP A 41 -6.50 10.80 -10.87
N ILE A 42 -6.72 9.50 -11.14
CA ILE A 42 -7.06 9.00 -12.47
C ILE A 42 -8.48 9.39 -12.90
N ASN A 43 -9.44 9.30 -11.98
CA ASN A 43 -10.84 9.54 -12.26
C ASN A 43 -11.58 10.04 -11.01
N ASN A 44 -12.58 10.88 -11.24
CA ASN A 44 -13.55 11.26 -10.23
C ASN A 44 -14.78 10.35 -10.38
N ILE A 45 -15.20 9.74 -9.28
CA ILE A 45 -16.38 8.88 -9.24
C ILE A 45 -17.52 9.71 -8.65
N TYR A 46 -18.47 10.13 -9.50
CA TYR A 46 -19.57 10.99 -9.09
C TYR A 46 -20.77 10.20 -8.56
N ASP A 47 -21.10 9.07 -9.19
CA ASP A 47 -22.13 8.16 -8.69
C ASP A 47 -21.61 7.35 -7.50
N LYS A 48 -22.29 7.48 -6.36
CA LYS A 48 -21.93 6.85 -5.09
C LYS A 48 -22.49 5.43 -4.94
N SER A 49 -23.13 4.88 -5.98
CA SER A 49 -23.51 3.47 -6.01
C SER A 49 -22.28 2.57 -5.89
N GLU A 50 -22.41 1.45 -5.19
CA GLU A 50 -21.29 0.52 -4.98
C GLU A 50 -20.74 -0.04 -6.31
N ALA A 51 -21.62 -0.31 -7.27
CA ALA A 51 -21.25 -0.79 -8.59
C ALA A 51 -20.39 0.24 -9.34
N SER A 52 -20.81 1.51 -9.35
CA SER A 52 -20.06 2.58 -10.00
C SER A 52 -18.72 2.83 -9.33
N ILE A 53 -18.69 2.83 -7.98
CA ILE A 53 -17.43 2.95 -7.23
C ILE A 53 -16.48 1.83 -7.62
N LYS A 54 -16.90 0.56 -7.52
CA LYS A 54 -16.05 -0.58 -7.88
C LYS A 54 -15.59 -0.54 -9.34
N ALA A 55 -16.44 -0.07 -10.26
CA ALA A 55 -16.05 0.11 -11.66
C ALA A 55 -14.94 1.18 -11.81
N GLY A 56 -15.10 2.34 -11.18
CA GLY A 56 -14.09 3.40 -11.18
C GLY A 56 -12.77 2.97 -10.53
N LEU A 57 -12.84 2.23 -9.42
CA LEU A 57 -11.65 1.67 -8.76
C LEU A 57 -10.93 0.67 -9.67
N GLN A 58 -11.65 -0.14 -10.45
CA GLN A 58 -11.02 -1.05 -11.41
C GLN A 58 -10.18 -0.31 -12.46
N GLU A 59 -10.60 0.87 -12.91
CA GLU A 59 -9.81 1.69 -13.83
C GLU A 59 -8.50 2.14 -13.19
N ARG A 60 -8.54 2.53 -11.91
CA ARG A 60 -7.34 2.88 -11.13
C ARG A 60 -6.37 1.70 -11.08
N PHE A 61 -6.86 0.51 -10.69
CA PHE A 61 -6.07 -0.71 -10.64
C PHE A 61 -5.43 -1.12 -11.98
N ARG A 62 -6.00 -0.73 -13.13
CA ARG A 62 -5.38 -1.02 -14.44
C ARG A 62 -4.06 -0.27 -14.65
N LYS A 63 -3.87 0.88 -14.00
CA LYS A 63 -2.64 1.71 -14.09
C LYS A 63 -1.71 1.55 -12.88
N THR A 64 -2.16 0.84 -11.84
CA THR A 64 -1.40 0.59 -10.61
C THR A 64 -0.22 -0.36 -10.82
N LYS A 65 0.96 0.09 -10.42
CA LYS A 65 2.21 -0.69 -10.30
C LYS A 65 2.35 -1.31 -8.92
N VAL A 66 2.01 -0.56 -7.87
CA VAL A 66 2.19 -0.97 -6.47
C VAL A 66 0.93 -0.64 -5.67
N PHE A 67 0.51 -1.56 -4.80
CA PHE A 67 -0.59 -1.37 -3.88
C PHE A 67 -0.04 -1.09 -2.48
N VAL A 68 -0.51 -0.03 -1.84
CA VAL A 68 -0.14 0.37 -0.48
C VAL A 68 -1.39 0.29 0.38
N LEU A 69 -1.32 -0.43 1.49
CA LEU A 69 -2.38 -0.51 2.49
C LEU A 69 -1.93 0.20 3.77
N LEU A 70 -2.62 1.26 4.16
CA LEU A 70 -2.43 1.88 5.48
C LEU A 70 -3.25 1.11 6.51
N VAL A 71 -2.57 0.62 7.55
CA VAL A 71 -3.17 -0.18 8.62
C VAL A 71 -3.23 0.63 9.91
N GLY A 72 -4.42 1.18 10.18
CA GLY A 72 -4.82 1.83 11.41
C GLY A 72 -5.57 0.89 12.36
N GLU A 73 -6.32 1.46 13.30
CA GLU A 73 -6.97 0.69 14.37
C GLU A 73 -8.14 -0.15 13.87
N HIS A 74 -8.89 0.37 12.90
CA HIS A 74 -10.13 -0.22 12.42
C HIS A 74 -9.99 -0.92 11.06
N THR A 75 -8.83 -0.84 10.40
CA THR A 75 -8.64 -1.32 9.02
C THR A 75 -9.03 -2.79 8.83
N LYS A 76 -8.76 -3.67 9.80
CA LYS A 76 -9.18 -5.09 9.72
C LYS A 76 -10.68 -5.32 9.58
N TYR A 77 -11.51 -4.35 9.99
CA TYR A 77 -12.96 -4.44 9.94
C TYR A 77 -13.56 -3.86 8.65
N MET A 78 -12.72 -3.33 7.75
CA MET A 78 -13.17 -2.66 6.52
C MET A 78 -13.47 -3.66 5.40
N TYR A 79 -14.60 -4.37 5.53
CA TYR A 79 -14.96 -5.46 4.62
C TYR A 79 -15.57 -5.03 3.28
N LYS A 80 -16.09 -3.80 3.18
CA LYS A 80 -16.82 -3.35 1.98
C LYS A 80 -15.89 -2.97 0.82
N TYR A 81 -14.98 -2.02 1.07
CA TYR A 81 -14.08 -1.49 0.04
C TYR A 81 -12.65 -1.98 0.23
N VAL A 82 -12.04 -1.81 1.40
CA VAL A 82 -10.64 -2.22 1.66
C VAL A 82 -10.41 -3.69 1.39
N ARG A 83 -11.27 -4.59 1.91
CA ARG A 83 -11.19 -6.02 1.58
C ARG A 83 -11.28 -6.29 0.07
N TRP A 84 -12.23 -5.66 -0.61
CA TRP A 84 -12.39 -5.82 -2.06
C TRP A 84 -11.14 -5.32 -2.82
N GLU A 85 -10.54 -4.21 -2.40
CA GLU A 85 -9.31 -3.66 -2.96
C GLU A 85 -8.12 -4.60 -2.79
N ILE A 86 -7.97 -5.20 -1.59
CA ILE A 86 -6.97 -6.23 -1.31
C ILE A 86 -7.16 -7.44 -2.24
N GLU A 87 -8.39 -7.92 -2.40
CA GLU A 87 -8.70 -9.02 -3.31
C GLU A 87 -8.34 -8.67 -4.76
N GLN A 88 -8.58 -7.43 -5.21
CA GLN A 88 -8.17 -6.98 -6.54
C GLN A 88 -6.64 -6.92 -6.70
N ALA A 89 -5.92 -6.44 -5.69
CA ALA A 89 -4.46 -6.38 -5.71
C ALA A 89 -3.85 -7.79 -5.82
N ILE A 90 -4.34 -8.73 -5.01
CA ILE A 90 -3.93 -10.15 -5.03
C ILE A 90 -4.25 -10.79 -6.38
N LYS A 91 -5.49 -10.66 -6.87
CA LYS A 91 -5.93 -11.23 -8.16
C LYS A 91 -5.07 -10.74 -9.33
N ARG A 92 -4.62 -9.49 -9.28
CA ARG A 92 -3.78 -8.86 -10.31
C ARG A 92 -2.29 -9.08 -10.09
N LYS A 93 -1.89 -9.80 -9.03
CA LYS A 93 -0.49 -10.01 -8.62
C LYS A 93 0.28 -8.69 -8.53
N ILE A 94 -0.37 -7.66 -8.00
CA ILE A 94 0.26 -6.36 -7.76
C ILE A 94 1.10 -6.49 -6.48
N PRO A 95 2.37 -6.05 -6.47
CA PRO A 95 3.17 -5.98 -5.25
C PRO A 95 2.47 -5.16 -4.18
N CYS A 96 2.32 -5.74 -2.99
CA CYS A 96 1.62 -5.11 -1.88
C CYS A 96 2.57 -4.68 -0.77
N ILE A 97 2.41 -3.44 -0.31
CA ILE A 97 3.13 -2.84 0.81
C ILE A 97 2.11 -2.54 1.91
N VAL A 98 2.34 -3.07 3.10
CA VAL A 98 1.53 -2.80 4.29
C VAL A 98 2.28 -1.79 5.16
N VAL A 99 1.63 -0.66 5.44
CA VAL A 99 2.20 0.42 6.23
C VAL A 99 1.43 0.53 7.54
N ASN A 100 2.07 0.16 8.64
CA ASN A 100 1.44 0.18 9.95
C ASN A 100 1.50 1.60 10.53
N LEU A 101 0.33 2.18 10.80
CA LEU A 101 0.21 3.54 11.34
C LEU A 101 0.64 3.66 12.80
N ASN A 102 0.73 2.54 13.53
CA ASN A 102 1.27 2.46 14.88
C ASN A 102 2.81 2.35 14.93
N GLY A 103 3.50 2.44 13.79
CA GLY A 103 4.95 2.42 13.72
C GLY A 103 5.59 1.03 13.77
N LYS A 104 4.81 -0.06 13.81
CA LYS A 104 5.37 -1.42 13.74
C LYS A 104 6.09 -1.65 12.40
N ARG A 105 7.27 -2.26 12.46
CA ARG A 105 8.07 -2.71 11.32
C ARG A 105 7.77 -4.16 10.91
N SER A 106 6.76 -4.78 11.52
CA SER A 106 6.35 -6.17 11.34
C SER A 106 4.83 -6.30 11.19
N GLU A 107 4.34 -7.51 10.94
CA GLU A 107 2.91 -7.79 10.78
C GLU A 107 2.16 -7.44 12.07
N ASP A 108 1.08 -6.66 11.94
CA ASP A 108 0.15 -6.44 13.05
C ASP A 108 -1.03 -7.41 12.97
N GLN A 109 -0.95 -8.52 13.71
CA GLN A 109 -2.02 -9.52 13.77
C GLN A 109 -3.36 -8.96 14.25
N ASN A 110 -3.34 -7.87 15.02
CA ASN A 110 -4.53 -7.27 15.63
C ASN A 110 -5.16 -6.19 14.76
N ARG A 111 -4.50 -5.70 13.71
CA ARG A 111 -4.95 -4.55 12.90
C ARG A 111 -4.95 -4.82 11.40
N CYS A 112 -4.07 -5.70 10.93
CA CYS A 112 -3.96 -6.04 9.52
C CYS A 112 -5.07 -7.02 9.09
N PRO A 113 -5.78 -6.77 7.98
CA PRO A 113 -6.76 -7.70 7.44
C PRO A 113 -6.16 -9.09 7.15
N ALA A 114 -6.87 -10.17 7.51
CA ALA A 114 -6.38 -11.55 7.35
C ALA A 114 -5.94 -11.88 5.91
N LEU A 115 -6.71 -11.45 4.91
CA LEU A 115 -6.36 -11.63 3.49
C LEU A 115 -4.99 -11.09 3.13
N MET A 116 -4.58 -9.97 3.76
CA MET A 116 -3.28 -9.37 3.51
C MET A 116 -2.17 -10.11 4.25
N ARG A 117 -2.45 -10.59 5.47
CA ARG A 117 -1.52 -11.38 6.32
C ARG A 117 -1.12 -12.69 5.64
N ASP A 118 -2.09 -13.35 5.00
CA ASP A 118 -1.88 -14.64 4.33
C ASP A 118 -1.25 -14.50 2.92
N ASN A 119 -1.06 -13.27 2.44
CA ASN A 119 -0.50 -12.99 1.11
C ASN A 119 0.88 -12.32 1.20
N LEU A 120 1.67 -12.47 0.14
CA LEU A 120 3.00 -11.88 0.07
C LEU A 120 2.90 -10.35 0.11
N ALA A 121 3.45 -9.76 1.17
CA ALA A 121 3.48 -8.32 1.37
C ALA A 121 4.61 -7.90 2.29
N VAL A 122 5.21 -6.75 2.02
CA VAL A 122 6.19 -6.18 2.95
C VAL A 122 5.49 -5.31 3.99
N HIS A 123 5.82 -5.53 5.26
CA HIS A 123 5.29 -4.75 6.38
C HIS A 123 6.34 -3.74 6.83
N ILE A 124 5.95 -2.47 6.89
CA ILE A 124 6.81 -1.34 7.27
C ILE A 124 6.09 -0.38 8.21
N SER A 125 6.87 0.43 8.92
CA SER A 125 6.35 1.53 9.72
C SER A 125 5.94 2.72 8.84
N PHE A 126 5.00 3.54 9.32
CA PHE A 126 4.58 4.76 8.64
C PHE A 126 5.67 5.84 8.70
N ASN A 127 6.55 5.86 7.70
CA ASN A 127 7.63 6.85 7.55
C ASN A 127 8.00 7.02 6.06
N ALA A 128 8.23 8.27 5.64
CA ALA A 128 8.53 8.61 4.24
C ALA A 128 9.73 7.85 3.66
N LYS A 129 10.82 7.71 4.42
CA LYS A 129 12.08 7.12 3.92
C LYS A 129 11.92 5.63 3.59
N ILE A 130 11.37 4.85 4.53
CA ILE A 130 11.16 3.41 4.32
C ILE A 130 10.07 3.15 3.29
N LEU A 131 9.04 4.00 3.22
CA LEU A 131 8.01 3.87 2.20
C LEU A 131 8.57 4.17 0.79
N GLN A 132 9.41 5.19 0.62
CA GLN A 132 10.09 5.45 -0.65
C GLN A 132 10.94 4.24 -1.06
N TYR A 133 11.76 3.74 -0.13
CA TYR A 133 12.59 2.56 -0.37
C TYR A 133 11.74 1.35 -0.79
N ALA A 134 10.61 1.13 -0.12
CA ALA A 134 9.70 0.04 -0.45
C ALA A 134 9.06 0.22 -1.84
N LEU A 135 8.62 1.43 -2.20
CA LEU A 135 8.04 1.71 -3.52
C LEU A 135 9.02 1.43 -4.67
N GLU A 136 10.31 1.68 -4.45
CA GLU A 136 11.37 1.48 -5.45
C GLU A 136 11.82 0.03 -5.56
N ASN A 137 12.01 -0.65 -4.43
CA ASN A 137 12.70 -1.94 -4.38
C ASN A 137 11.74 -3.13 -4.22
N TRP A 138 10.60 -2.96 -3.53
CA TRP A 138 9.68 -4.06 -3.26
C TRP A 138 9.14 -4.75 -4.52
N PRO A 139 8.81 -4.06 -5.63
CA PRO A 139 8.26 -4.74 -6.81
C PRO A 139 9.17 -5.84 -7.37
N GLU A 140 10.49 -5.63 -7.35
CA GLU A 140 11.47 -6.63 -7.80
C GLU A 140 11.61 -7.77 -6.78
N PHE A 141 11.64 -7.44 -5.48
CA PHE A 141 11.66 -8.45 -4.43
C PHE A 141 10.39 -9.31 -4.40
N ASP A 142 9.21 -8.72 -4.57
CA ASP A 142 7.93 -9.42 -4.67
C ASP A 142 7.94 -10.41 -5.84
N GLU A 143 8.43 -10.00 -7.02
CA GLU A 143 8.55 -10.89 -8.17
C GLU A 143 9.48 -12.08 -7.87
N LYS A 144 10.63 -11.83 -7.25
CA LYS A 144 11.57 -12.89 -6.84
C LYS A 144 10.95 -13.84 -5.82
N CYS A 145 10.33 -13.31 -4.77
CA CYS A 145 9.67 -14.10 -3.75
C CYS A 145 8.53 -14.96 -4.34
N ARG A 146 7.74 -14.43 -5.27
CA ARG A 146 6.70 -15.22 -5.97
C ARG A 146 7.29 -16.33 -6.83
N LYS A 147 8.41 -16.10 -7.52
CA LYS A 147 9.12 -17.15 -8.29
C LYS A 147 9.63 -18.27 -7.38
N GLU A 148 10.04 -17.93 -6.16
CA GLU A 148 10.47 -18.88 -5.13
C GLU A 148 9.29 -19.54 -4.38
N GLY A 149 8.03 -19.21 -4.72
CA GLY A 149 6.84 -19.74 -4.05
C GLY A 149 6.62 -19.22 -2.62
N LYS A 150 7.30 -18.14 -2.23
CA LYS A 150 7.16 -17.52 -0.90
C LYS A 150 5.84 -16.80 -0.77
N THR A 151 5.22 -16.93 0.40
CA THR A 151 3.97 -16.28 0.79
C THR A 151 4.08 -15.67 2.19
N GLY A 152 3.10 -14.84 2.55
CA GLY A 152 3.01 -14.21 3.86
C GLY A 152 3.84 -12.93 4.03
N ALA A 153 3.93 -12.49 5.29
CA ALA A 153 4.58 -11.23 5.65
C ALA A 153 6.10 -11.25 5.42
N TYR A 154 6.58 -10.25 4.69
CA TYR A 154 8.00 -9.96 4.49
C TYR A 154 8.43 -8.77 5.36
N TYR A 155 9.65 -8.82 5.85
CA TYR A 155 10.24 -7.77 6.70
C TYR A 155 11.59 -7.35 6.14
N TYR A 156 11.83 -6.04 6.10
CA TYR A 156 13.18 -5.55 5.88
C TYR A 156 14.07 -5.84 7.09
N LYS A 157 15.34 -6.14 6.80
CA LYS A 157 16.36 -6.32 7.84
C LYS A 157 16.69 -4.98 8.49
N GLU A 158 17.16 -5.01 9.74
CA GLU A 158 17.51 -3.82 10.51
C GLU A 158 18.51 -2.91 9.77
N ASN A 159 19.46 -3.49 9.05
CA ASN A 159 20.44 -2.75 8.26
C ASN A 159 19.84 -1.85 7.16
N VAL A 160 18.62 -2.14 6.69
CA VAL A 160 17.90 -1.27 5.76
C VAL A 160 17.45 -0.01 6.49
N TYR A 161 16.91 -0.16 7.70
CA TYR A 161 16.48 0.96 8.55
C TYR A 161 17.68 1.82 8.98
N GLU A 162 18.79 1.20 9.39
CA GLU A 162 20.03 1.91 9.73
C GLU A 162 20.58 2.74 8.55
N LYS A 163 20.60 2.18 7.33
CA LYS A 163 21.02 2.91 6.12
C LYS A 163 20.13 4.10 5.79
N LEU A 164 18.87 4.05 6.19
CA LEU A 164 17.92 5.15 6.04
C LEU A 164 18.01 6.16 7.21
N GLY A 165 18.88 5.91 8.20
CA GLY A 165 19.01 6.71 9.41
C GLY A 165 17.78 6.62 10.30
N MET A 166 17.16 5.43 10.36
CA MET A 166 16.01 5.12 11.19
C MET A 166 16.43 4.13 12.27
N TYR A 167 16.63 4.65 13.49
CA TYR A 167 16.94 3.87 14.69
C TYR A 167 15.65 3.65 15.48
#